data_AF-A0A832RHK9-F1
#
_entry.id   AF-A0A832RHK9-F1
#
_cell.length_a   1.000
_cell.length_b   1.000
_cell.length_c   1.000
_cell.angle_alpha   90.00
_cell.angle_beta   90.00
_cell.angle_gamma   90.00
#
_symmetry.space_group_name_H-M   'P 1'
#
loop_
_entity.id
_entity.type
_entity.pdbx_description
1 polymer ?
#
loop_
_entity_poly.entity_id
_entity_poly.type
_entity_poly.pdbx_seq_one_letter_code
_entity_poly.pdbx_strand_id
1 'polypeptide(L)'
;MSELKQHLGLFQTTMYGVGLILGAGIYALIGNAAGIAGNSVWMSFILAAFAAIFTGLSYAELSSMYPKAAAEYSFIKNAFSNNFIAFLVGWLTLFVAIISAAAISLGFAGYFIQIFQIPIILVAILIIVILSLVNFFGIRESSSMNVVFTVIEAVGLIIVIWAGFTTNSTNLNYFEMSHGFSGIFSAFALVFFAYVGFENIVNVAEEVKNPKKVLPQAIILAVAITAVIYILVAVSAVRVLSWQDLSNSTAPLADVIRKSLGNQWGFGILIIALFATTNTILMMLVSGSRILYGIARDKALPLFFSRVHEKRKTPWVGVIVIGALSACFVFVGDIGIVADISVFSIIMVFVLVNLSLIWL
;
A
#
# COMPACT_ATOMS: atom_id res chain seq x y z
N MET A 1 11.67 10.20 -25.53
CA MET A 1 10.20 10.07 -25.73
C MET A 1 9.72 8.93 -24.84
N SER A 2 8.60 9.06 -24.14
CA SER A 2 8.05 7.99 -23.28
C SER A 2 7.80 6.74 -24.12
N GLU A 3 8.49 5.64 -23.82
CA GLU A 3 8.29 4.35 -24.52
C GLU A 3 7.04 3.60 -24.04
N LEU A 4 6.47 4.02 -22.90
CA LEU A 4 5.26 3.47 -22.30
C LEU A 4 4.01 4.23 -22.77
N LYS A 5 2.90 3.51 -22.91
CA LYS A 5 1.64 4.05 -23.48
C LYS A 5 0.80 4.71 -22.38
N GLN A 6 0.49 6.00 -22.56
CA GLN A 6 -0.31 6.78 -21.62
C GLN A 6 -1.79 6.40 -21.67
N HIS A 7 -2.36 6.00 -20.51
CA HIS A 7 -3.75 5.60 -20.41
C HIS A 7 -4.46 6.12 -19.15
N LEU A 8 -3.74 6.47 -18.09
CA LEU A 8 -4.33 6.83 -16.81
C LEU A 8 -4.69 8.32 -16.76
N GLY A 9 -5.98 8.63 -16.59
CA GLY A 9 -6.44 9.98 -16.28
C GLY A 9 -6.51 10.21 -14.77
N LEU A 10 -6.93 11.42 -14.34
CA LEU A 10 -6.99 11.78 -12.92
C LEU A 10 -7.79 10.78 -12.09
N PHE A 11 -8.99 10.41 -12.53
CA PHE A 11 -9.82 9.46 -11.80
C PHE A 11 -9.14 8.09 -11.63
N GLN A 12 -8.57 7.54 -12.71
CA GLN A 12 -7.87 6.25 -12.64
C GLN A 12 -6.64 6.34 -11.74
N THR A 13 -5.86 7.41 -11.83
CA THR A 13 -4.66 7.61 -11.00
C THR A 13 -5.01 7.81 -9.53
N THR A 14 -6.09 8.54 -9.22
CA THR A 14 -6.57 8.69 -7.85
C THR A 14 -7.07 7.36 -7.30
N MET A 15 -7.88 6.60 -8.05
CA MET A 15 -8.32 5.26 -7.63
C MET A 15 -7.16 4.27 -7.51
N TYR A 16 -6.15 4.40 -8.37
CA TYR A 16 -4.87 3.69 -8.26
C TYR A 16 -4.17 4.01 -6.93
N GLY A 17 -4.10 5.29 -6.58
CA GLY A 17 -3.56 5.73 -5.29
C GLY A 17 -4.39 5.28 -4.09
N VAL A 18 -5.71 5.39 -4.15
CA VAL A 18 -6.61 4.93 -3.08
C VAL A 18 -6.44 3.43 -2.88
N GLY A 19 -6.36 2.62 -3.95
CA GLY A 19 -6.12 1.17 -3.86
C GLY A 19 -4.72 0.76 -3.38
N LEU A 20 -3.73 1.62 -3.59
CA LEU A 20 -2.39 1.43 -3.00
C LEU A 20 -2.42 1.58 -1.49
N ILE A 21 -3.22 2.53 -1.00
CA ILE A 21 -3.29 2.86 0.42
C ILE A 21 -4.31 1.95 1.12
N LEU A 22 -5.54 1.87 0.60
CA LEU A 22 -6.60 0.94 1.02
C LEU A 22 -6.17 -0.49 0.73
N GLY A 23 -5.45 -1.08 1.67
CA GLY A 23 -4.89 -2.42 1.49
C GLY A 23 -4.96 -3.25 2.75
N ALA A 24 -4.10 -4.25 2.81
CA ALA A 24 -4.00 -5.18 3.94
C ALA A 24 -3.84 -4.48 5.31
N GLY A 25 -3.20 -3.31 5.34
CA GLY A 25 -2.87 -2.56 6.55
C GLY A 25 -4.09 -2.28 7.43
N ILE A 26 -5.15 -1.66 6.90
CA ILE A 26 -6.34 -1.32 7.72
C ILE A 26 -7.10 -2.56 8.20
N TYR A 27 -7.14 -3.62 7.39
CA TYR A 27 -7.87 -4.84 7.70
C TYR A 27 -7.19 -5.66 8.80
N ALA A 28 -5.85 -5.66 8.83
CA ALA A 28 -5.07 -6.46 9.77
C ALA A 28 -4.64 -5.67 11.02
N LEU A 29 -4.19 -4.43 10.86
CA LEU A 29 -3.46 -3.71 11.91
C LEU A 29 -4.33 -2.92 12.88
N ILE A 30 -5.59 -2.67 12.53
CA ILE A 30 -6.48 -1.86 13.37
C ILE A 30 -6.71 -2.48 14.76
N GLY A 31 -6.73 -3.81 14.86
CA GLY A 31 -6.86 -4.52 16.13
C GLY A 31 -5.66 -4.29 17.05
N ASN A 32 -4.45 -4.53 16.54
CA ASN A 32 -3.19 -4.26 17.24
C ASN A 32 -3.07 -2.79 17.65
N ALA A 33 -3.42 -1.86 16.74
CA ALA A 33 -3.40 -0.43 17.03
C ALA A 33 -4.39 -0.05 18.15
N ALA A 34 -5.59 -0.62 18.14
CA ALA A 34 -6.59 -0.42 19.20
C ALA A 34 -6.11 -0.98 20.55
N GLY A 35 -5.39 -2.10 20.57
CA GLY A 35 -4.75 -2.60 21.80
C GLY A 35 -3.78 -1.61 22.43
N ILE A 36 -3.01 -0.91 21.61
CA ILE A 36 -1.97 0.03 22.05
C ILE A 36 -2.56 1.41 22.41
N ALA A 37 -3.52 1.91 21.62
CA ALA A 37 -4.10 3.26 21.79
C ALA A 37 -5.44 3.29 22.54
N GLY A 38 -6.08 2.14 22.78
CA GLY A 38 -7.43 2.05 23.32
C GLY A 38 -8.48 2.56 22.32
N ASN A 39 -9.58 3.11 22.84
CA ASN A 39 -10.64 3.72 22.02
C ASN A 39 -10.15 4.95 21.25
N SER A 40 -9.03 5.55 21.66
CA SER A 40 -8.42 6.73 21.04
C SER A 40 -7.62 6.43 19.76
N VAL A 41 -7.63 5.19 19.25
CA VAL A 41 -6.88 4.76 18.04
C VAL A 41 -7.12 5.63 16.79
N TRP A 42 -8.29 6.27 16.68
CA TRP A 42 -8.59 7.23 15.61
C TRP A 42 -7.62 8.43 15.60
N MET A 43 -7.09 8.84 16.76
CA MET A 43 -6.09 9.89 16.85
C MET A 43 -4.77 9.48 16.20
N SER A 44 -4.35 8.22 16.37
CA SER A 44 -3.16 7.67 15.72
C SER A 44 -3.31 7.69 14.20
N PHE A 45 -4.51 7.38 13.68
CA PHE A 45 -4.81 7.49 12.25
C PHE A 45 -4.79 8.94 11.74
N ILE A 46 -5.20 9.91 12.56
CA ILE A 46 -5.07 11.35 12.23
C ILE A 46 -3.59 11.74 12.13
N LEU A 47 -2.78 11.38 13.13
CA LEU A 47 -1.35 11.69 13.13
C LEU A 47 -0.65 11.05 11.91
N ALA A 48 -1.01 9.81 11.58
CA ALA A 48 -0.50 9.11 10.40
C ALA A 48 -0.93 9.79 9.09
N ALA A 49 -2.18 10.23 8.99
CA ALA A 49 -2.66 11.00 7.84
C ALA A 49 -1.88 12.31 7.66
N PHE A 50 -1.61 13.04 8.75
CA PHE A 50 -0.81 14.27 8.69
C PHE A 50 0.61 13.98 8.18
N ALA A 51 1.30 12.99 8.75
CA ALA A 51 2.64 12.60 8.31
C ALA A 51 2.67 12.18 6.83
N ALA A 52 1.65 11.42 6.40
CA ALA A 52 1.49 10.99 5.01
C ALA A 52 1.18 12.17 4.08
N ILE A 53 0.37 13.14 4.49
CA ILE A 53 0.09 14.35 3.69
C ILE A 53 1.35 15.19 3.50
N PHE A 54 2.15 15.41 4.54
CA PHE A 54 3.37 16.23 4.40
C PHE A 54 4.35 15.59 3.43
N THR A 55 4.60 14.29 3.58
CA THR A 55 5.44 13.55 2.64
C THR A 55 4.80 13.50 1.24
N GLY A 56 3.48 13.30 1.16
CA GLY A 56 2.71 13.29 -0.07
C GLY A 56 2.77 14.60 -0.83
N LEU A 57 2.80 15.76 -0.14
CA LEU A 57 3.03 17.06 -0.75
C LEU A 57 4.43 17.16 -1.35
N SER A 58 5.45 16.60 -0.69
CA SER A 58 6.79 16.55 -1.28
C SER A 58 6.85 15.68 -2.54
N TYR A 59 6.21 14.51 -2.52
CA TYR A 59 6.05 13.68 -3.72
C TYR A 59 5.24 14.40 -4.81
N ALA A 60 4.20 15.15 -4.45
CA ALA A 60 3.38 15.91 -5.38
C ALA A 60 4.22 16.97 -6.10
N GLU A 61 5.02 17.74 -5.38
CA GLU A 61 5.87 18.78 -5.97
C GLU A 61 6.98 18.16 -6.83
N LEU A 62 7.74 17.19 -6.30
CA LEU A 62 8.83 16.54 -7.01
C LEU A 62 8.37 15.78 -8.25
N SER A 63 7.21 15.09 -8.19
CA SER A 63 6.65 14.38 -9.34
C SER A 63 6.18 15.33 -10.45
N SER A 64 5.79 16.56 -10.09
CA SER A 64 5.45 17.59 -11.08
C SER A 64 6.69 18.10 -11.85
N MET A 65 7.83 18.17 -11.17
CA MET A 65 9.12 18.60 -11.74
C MET A 65 9.78 17.48 -12.55
N TYR A 66 9.80 16.26 -12.01
CA TYR A 66 10.49 15.11 -12.58
C TYR A 66 9.54 13.91 -12.79
N PRO A 67 8.57 13.97 -13.72
CA PRO A 67 7.59 12.91 -13.96
C PRO A 67 8.21 11.73 -14.73
N LYS A 68 9.01 10.90 -14.05
CA LYS A 68 9.67 9.71 -14.62
C LYS A 68 9.38 8.47 -13.77
N ALA A 69 9.43 7.29 -14.39
CA ALA A 69 9.46 6.03 -13.65
C ALA A 69 10.75 5.93 -12.80
N ALA A 70 10.71 5.15 -11.70
CA ALA A 70 11.73 5.14 -10.64
C ALA A 70 11.91 6.53 -10.01
N ALA A 71 10.81 7.09 -9.49
CA ALA A 71 10.78 8.51 -9.18
C ALA A 71 11.67 8.87 -7.99
N GLU A 72 11.75 8.04 -6.95
CA GLU A 72 12.60 8.31 -5.78
C GLU A 72 14.07 8.36 -6.18
N TYR A 73 14.53 7.41 -7.01
CA TYR A 73 15.86 7.44 -7.62
C TYR A 73 16.07 8.76 -8.39
N SER A 74 15.10 9.15 -9.22
CA SER A 74 15.18 10.38 -10.02
C SER A 74 15.18 11.65 -9.14
N PHE A 75 14.36 11.73 -8.10
CA PHE A 75 14.27 12.90 -7.21
C PHE A 75 15.60 13.14 -6.50
N ILE A 76 16.16 12.09 -5.89
CA ILE A 76 17.44 12.12 -5.18
C ILE A 76 18.59 12.49 -6.12
N LYS A 77 18.60 11.90 -7.33
CA LYS A 77 19.64 12.16 -8.33
C LYS A 77 19.62 13.60 -8.81
N ASN A 78 18.43 14.15 -9.09
CA ASN A 78 18.29 15.52 -9.60
C ASN A 78 18.49 16.57 -8.50
N ALA A 79 18.09 16.30 -7.27
CA ALA A 79 18.39 17.16 -6.12
C ALA A 79 19.89 17.11 -5.81
N PHE A 80 20.38 16.05 -5.17
CA PHE A 80 21.74 16.06 -4.64
C PHE A 80 22.86 15.92 -5.68
N SER A 81 22.54 15.73 -6.96
CA SER A 81 23.52 15.47 -8.04
C SER A 81 24.45 14.29 -7.72
N ASN A 82 24.01 13.37 -6.87
CA ASN A 82 24.80 12.26 -6.34
C ASN A 82 24.23 10.91 -6.81
N ASN A 83 24.89 10.31 -7.78
CA ASN A 83 24.49 9.03 -8.37
C ASN A 83 24.52 7.87 -7.37
N PHE A 84 25.41 7.90 -6.38
CA PHE A 84 25.54 6.82 -5.40
C PHE A 84 24.36 6.81 -4.42
N ILE A 85 23.99 7.97 -3.87
CA ILE A 85 22.83 8.09 -2.97
C ILE A 85 21.55 7.72 -3.72
N ALA A 86 21.39 8.20 -4.96
CA ALA A 86 20.25 7.83 -5.80
C ALA A 86 20.19 6.31 -6.02
N PHE A 87 21.32 5.68 -6.36
CA PHE A 87 21.41 4.23 -6.54
C PHE A 87 21.02 3.45 -5.28
N LEU A 88 21.51 3.87 -4.10
CA LEU A 88 21.13 3.25 -2.83
C LEU A 88 19.62 3.37 -2.57
N VAL A 89 19.03 4.55 -2.78
CA VAL A 89 17.58 4.76 -2.63
C VAL A 89 16.80 3.88 -3.62
N GLY A 90 17.24 3.79 -4.87
CA GLY A 90 16.62 2.92 -5.86
C GLY A 90 16.66 1.43 -5.48
N TRP A 91 17.74 0.98 -4.84
CA TRP A 91 17.80 -0.38 -4.29
C TRP A 91 16.89 -0.58 -3.08
N LEU A 92 16.85 0.39 -2.15
CA LEU A 92 15.96 0.33 -1.00
C LEU A 92 14.51 0.22 -1.45
N THR A 93 14.05 1.04 -2.39
CA THR A 93 12.67 0.97 -2.91
C THR A 93 12.40 -0.34 -3.65
N LEU A 94 13.39 -0.88 -4.37
CA LEU A 94 13.28 -2.18 -5.02
C LEU A 94 13.10 -3.32 -4.00
N PHE A 95 13.90 -3.32 -2.93
CA PHE A 95 13.79 -4.31 -1.86
C PHE A 95 12.45 -4.20 -1.13
N VAL A 96 12.00 -2.98 -0.83
CA VAL A 96 10.68 -2.73 -0.23
C VAL A 96 9.57 -3.34 -1.11
N ALA A 97 9.60 -3.16 -2.42
CA ALA A 97 8.62 -3.74 -3.32
C ALA A 97 8.65 -5.28 -3.31
N ILE A 98 9.83 -5.88 -3.36
CA ILE A 98 10.01 -7.34 -3.36
C ILE A 98 9.50 -7.96 -2.07
N ILE A 99 9.94 -7.42 -0.94
CA ILE A 99 9.61 -7.89 0.42
C ILE A 99 8.12 -7.70 0.69
N SER A 100 7.58 -6.52 0.38
CA SER A 100 6.17 -6.22 0.65
C SER A 100 5.25 -7.12 -0.16
N ALA A 101 5.58 -7.38 -1.44
CA ALA A 101 4.82 -8.35 -2.24
C ALA A 101 4.83 -9.76 -1.61
N ALA A 102 5.97 -10.22 -1.09
CA ALA A 102 6.07 -11.53 -0.43
C ALA A 102 5.27 -11.56 0.89
N ALA A 103 5.47 -10.57 1.76
CA ALA A 103 4.80 -10.46 3.06
C ALA A 103 3.28 -10.39 2.92
N ILE A 104 2.78 -9.58 1.99
CA ILE A 104 1.34 -9.42 1.76
C ILE A 104 0.76 -10.68 1.11
N SER A 105 1.52 -11.39 0.27
CA SER A 105 1.08 -12.69 -0.30
C SER A 105 0.92 -13.78 0.77
N LEU A 106 1.76 -13.76 1.81
CA LEU A 106 1.58 -14.61 2.98
C LEU A 106 0.37 -14.19 3.82
N GLY A 107 0.13 -12.88 3.97
CA GLY A 107 -1.09 -12.36 4.59
C GLY A 107 -2.36 -12.80 3.85
N PHE A 108 -2.36 -12.69 2.52
CA PHE A 108 -3.42 -13.23 1.65
C PHE A 108 -3.63 -14.72 1.91
N ALA A 109 -2.56 -15.51 1.92
CA ALA A 109 -2.64 -16.95 2.17
C ALA A 109 -3.19 -17.27 3.58
N GLY A 110 -2.92 -16.43 4.58
CA GLY A 110 -3.47 -16.52 5.93
C GLY A 110 -4.98 -16.26 6.01
N TYR A 111 -5.52 -15.39 5.16
CA TYR A 111 -6.98 -15.26 4.99
C TYR A 111 -7.54 -16.43 4.17
N PHE A 112 -6.83 -16.85 3.13
CA PHE A 112 -7.27 -17.89 2.20
C PHE A 112 -7.39 -19.25 2.89
N ILE A 113 -6.48 -19.56 3.82
CA ILE A 113 -6.48 -20.84 4.56
C ILE A 113 -7.69 -21.01 5.48
N GLN A 114 -8.29 -19.89 5.93
CA GLN A 114 -9.52 -19.91 6.73
C GLN A 114 -10.72 -20.40 5.92
N ILE A 115 -10.63 -20.34 4.59
CA ILE A 115 -11.70 -20.75 3.65
C ILE A 115 -11.34 -22.09 3.00
N PHE A 116 -10.12 -22.19 2.47
CA PHE A 116 -9.61 -23.34 1.76
C PHE A 116 -8.33 -23.82 2.46
N GLN A 117 -8.35 -24.99 3.10
CA GLN A 117 -7.24 -25.52 3.90
C GLN A 117 -6.02 -25.96 3.05
N ILE A 118 -5.46 -25.05 2.25
CA ILE A 118 -4.32 -25.24 1.35
C ILE A 118 -3.06 -24.68 2.02
N PRO A 119 -1.87 -25.30 1.84
CA PRO A 119 -0.63 -24.80 2.44
C PRO A 119 -0.32 -23.33 2.10
N ILE A 120 0.00 -22.54 3.12
CA ILE A 120 0.22 -21.09 3.04
C ILE A 120 1.25 -20.70 1.97
N ILE A 121 2.41 -21.38 1.98
CA ILE A 121 3.53 -21.09 1.06
C ILE A 121 3.11 -21.31 -0.40
N LEU A 122 2.34 -22.39 -0.67
CA LEU A 122 1.87 -22.69 -2.02
C LEU A 122 0.92 -21.61 -2.52
N VAL A 123 -0.04 -21.19 -1.69
CA VAL A 123 -1.00 -20.12 -2.03
C VAL A 123 -0.28 -18.80 -2.30
N ALA A 124 0.68 -18.44 -1.44
CA ALA A 124 1.46 -17.21 -1.58
C ALA A 124 2.28 -17.18 -2.88
N ILE A 125 2.92 -18.29 -3.26
CA ILE A 125 3.67 -18.37 -4.53
C ILE A 125 2.73 -18.32 -5.73
N LEU A 126 1.61 -19.05 -5.68
CA LEU A 126 0.63 -19.08 -6.76
C LEU A 126 0.05 -17.69 -7.04
N ILE A 127 -0.32 -16.94 -5.99
CA ILE A 127 -0.89 -15.60 -6.19
C ILE A 127 0.16 -14.63 -6.76
N ILE A 128 1.42 -14.70 -6.35
CA ILE A 128 2.51 -13.90 -6.95
C ILE A 128 2.65 -14.23 -8.44
N VAL A 129 2.70 -15.52 -8.80
CA VAL A 129 2.84 -15.94 -10.20
C VAL A 129 1.66 -15.45 -11.05
N ILE A 130 0.42 -15.62 -10.55
CA ILE A 130 -0.79 -15.17 -11.25
C ILE A 130 -0.75 -13.64 -11.46
N LEU A 131 -0.42 -12.87 -10.42
CA LEU A 131 -0.39 -11.42 -10.51
C LEU A 131 0.79 -10.88 -11.32
N SER A 132 1.94 -11.59 -11.33
CA SER A 132 3.04 -11.32 -12.26
C SER A 132 2.62 -11.53 -13.71
N LEU A 133 1.81 -12.55 -14.02
CA LEU A 133 1.25 -12.74 -15.36
C LEU A 133 0.31 -11.59 -15.73
N VAL A 134 -0.57 -11.17 -14.82
CA VAL A 134 -1.43 -9.99 -15.01
C VAL A 134 -0.60 -8.73 -15.31
N ASN A 135 0.46 -8.48 -14.53
CA ASN A 135 1.38 -7.35 -14.76
C ASN A 135 2.09 -7.46 -16.13
N PHE A 136 2.46 -8.67 -16.56
CA PHE A 136 3.06 -8.91 -17.87
C PHE A 136 2.09 -8.56 -19.03
N PHE A 137 0.80 -8.90 -18.90
CA PHE A 137 -0.20 -8.67 -19.94
C PHE A 137 -0.51 -7.19 -20.23
N GLY A 138 -0.25 -6.30 -19.28
CA GLY A 138 -0.33 -4.86 -19.52
C GLY A 138 -0.81 -4.03 -18.34
N ILE A 139 -0.28 -2.80 -18.22
CA ILE A 139 -0.76 -1.82 -17.23
C ILE A 139 -2.24 -1.52 -17.34
N ARG A 140 -2.82 -1.57 -18.56
CA ARG A 140 -4.25 -1.30 -18.75
C ARG A 140 -5.07 -2.31 -17.96
N GLU A 141 -4.74 -3.59 -18.08
CA GLU A 141 -5.44 -4.65 -17.36
C GLU A 141 -5.15 -4.57 -15.86
N SER A 142 -3.89 -4.37 -15.46
CA SER A 142 -3.54 -4.22 -14.03
C SER A 142 -4.24 -3.03 -13.37
N SER A 143 -4.30 -1.88 -14.06
CA SER A 143 -4.95 -0.68 -13.55
C SER A 143 -6.48 -0.81 -13.55
N SER A 144 -7.09 -1.42 -14.57
CA SER A 144 -8.53 -1.69 -14.57
C SER A 144 -8.91 -2.66 -13.45
N MET A 145 -8.12 -3.71 -13.23
CA MET A 145 -8.30 -4.62 -12.09
C MET A 145 -8.16 -3.89 -10.76
N ASN A 146 -7.13 -3.04 -10.61
CA ASN A 146 -6.98 -2.22 -9.40
C ASN A 146 -8.23 -1.38 -9.13
N VAL A 147 -8.74 -0.63 -10.11
CA VAL A 147 -9.94 0.21 -9.89
C VAL A 147 -11.11 -0.64 -9.38
N VAL A 148 -11.33 -1.83 -9.95
CA VAL A 148 -12.39 -2.74 -9.49
C VAL A 148 -12.13 -3.19 -8.04
N PHE A 149 -10.92 -3.63 -7.72
CA PHE A 149 -10.56 -4.08 -6.37
C PHE A 149 -10.68 -2.96 -5.35
N THR A 150 -10.19 -1.76 -5.67
CA THR A 150 -10.33 -0.56 -4.82
C THR A 150 -11.79 -0.21 -4.55
N VAL A 151 -12.68 -0.34 -5.54
CA VAL A 151 -14.11 -0.13 -5.32
C VAL A 151 -14.68 -1.19 -4.37
N ILE A 152 -14.32 -2.47 -4.56
CA ILE A 152 -14.75 -3.57 -3.67
C ILE A 152 -14.26 -3.33 -2.23
N GLU A 153 -13.00 -2.95 -2.07
CA GLU A 153 -12.35 -2.63 -0.79
C GLU A 153 -13.03 -1.45 -0.10
N ALA A 154 -13.25 -0.36 -0.83
CA ALA A 154 -13.93 0.83 -0.32
C ALA A 154 -15.36 0.51 0.10
N VAL A 155 -16.10 -0.29 -0.67
CA VAL A 155 -17.45 -0.74 -0.31
C VAL A 155 -17.41 -1.56 1.00
N GLY A 156 -16.45 -2.47 1.17
CA GLY A 156 -16.30 -3.23 2.41
C GLY A 156 -16.09 -2.32 3.63
N LEU A 157 -15.22 -1.32 3.51
CA LEU A 157 -14.98 -0.36 4.59
C LEU A 157 -16.20 0.55 4.83
N ILE A 158 -16.94 0.94 3.79
CA ILE A 158 -18.19 1.68 3.95
C ILE A 158 -19.25 0.85 4.69
N ILE A 159 -19.32 -0.47 4.44
CA ILE A 159 -20.20 -1.38 5.19
C ILE A 159 -19.78 -1.43 6.67
N VAL A 160 -18.48 -1.50 6.97
CA VAL A 160 -17.94 -1.43 8.34
C VAL A 160 -18.34 -0.12 9.02
N ILE A 161 -18.17 1.01 8.33
CA ILE A 161 -18.55 2.32 8.84
C ILE A 161 -20.05 2.35 9.14
N TRP A 162 -20.87 1.95 8.17
CA TRP A 162 -22.32 1.95 8.29
C TRP A 162 -22.79 1.07 9.47
N ALA A 163 -22.27 -0.15 9.59
CA ALA A 163 -22.57 -1.07 10.69
C ALA A 163 -22.15 -0.50 12.06
N GLY A 164 -21.01 0.19 12.12
CA GLY A 164 -20.54 0.85 13.34
C GLY A 164 -21.49 1.94 13.84
N PHE A 165 -21.95 2.80 12.93
CA PHE A 165 -22.83 3.92 13.30
C PHE A 165 -24.29 3.51 13.52
N THR A 166 -24.76 2.40 12.95
CA THR A 166 -26.12 1.87 13.18
C THR A 166 -26.23 1.01 14.43
N THR A 167 -25.11 0.49 14.94
CA THR A 167 -25.10 -0.25 16.21
C THR A 167 -25.37 0.72 17.38
N ASN A 168 -26.30 0.35 18.26
CA ASN A 168 -26.62 1.11 19.47
C ASN A 168 -25.34 1.20 20.34
N SER A 169 -24.76 2.39 20.40
CA SER A 169 -23.56 2.64 21.19
C SER A 169 -23.87 2.52 22.68
N THR A 170 -23.04 1.80 23.41
CA THR A 170 -22.90 2.00 24.86
C THR A 170 -22.28 3.38 25.12
N ASN A 171 -22.30 3.86 26.37
CA ASN A 171 -21.57 5.07 26.79
C ASN A 171 -20.05 4.82 26.64
N LEU A 172 -19.54 4.93 25.41
CA LEU A 172 -18.15 4.72 25.06
C LEU A 172 -17.37 6.03 25.18
N ASN A 173 -16.27 5.99 25.93
CA ASN A 173 -15.32 7.10 25.95
C ASN A 173 -14.32 6.96 24.80
N TYR A 174 -14.51 7.72 23.71
CA TYR A 174 -13.59 7.75 22.56
C TYR A 174 -12.19 8.29 22.89
N PHE A 175 -12.02 8.89 24.07
CA PHE A 175 -10.75 9.40 24.58
C PHE A 175 -10.13 8.49 25.62
N GLU A 176 -10.65 7.27 25.80
CA GLU A 176 -9.99 6.26 26.61
C GLU A 176 -8.68 5.83 25.95
N MET A 177 -7.57 6.21 26.59
CA MET A 177 -6.22 5.90 26.16
C MET A 177 -5.67 4.78 27.04
N SER A 178 -5.50 3.56 26.51
CA SER A 178 -5.02 2.42 27.30
C SER A 178 -3.62 2.66 27.88
N HIS A 179 -2.74 3.35 27.12
CA HIS A 179 -1.39 3.71 27.54
C HIS A 179 -1.12 5.22 27.47
N GLY A 180 -2.16 6.07 27.54
CA GLY A 180 -2.01 7.53 27.40
C GLY A 180 -1.45 7.96 26.04
N PHE A 181 -0.81 9.12 26.00
CA PHE A 181 -0.23 9.67 24.76
C PHE A 181 0.88 8.79 24.17
N SER A 182 1.68 8.09 24.97
CA SER A 182 2.70 7.19 24.45
C SER A 182 2.08 6.06 23.62
N GLY A 183 0.94 5.51 24.06
CA GLY A 183 0.16 4.54 23.29
C GLY A 183 -0.28 5.11 21.93
N ILE A 184 -0.76 6.35 21.89
CA ILE A 184 -1.17 7.01 20.64
C ILE A 184 0.02 7.13 19.67
N PHE A 185 1.19 7.55 20.15
CA PHE A 185 2.40 7.67 19.32
C PHE A 185 2.96 6.32 18.87
N SER A 186 2.92 5.29 19.73
CA SER A 186 3.32 3.93 19.37
C SER A 186 2.37 3.32 18.33
N ALA A 187 1.06 3.49 18.50
CA ALA A 187 0.08 3.06 17.51
C ALA A 187 0.19 3.85 16.21
N PHE A 188 0.54 5.15 16.26
CA PHE A 188 0.83 5.98 15.07
C PHE A 188 1.91 5.35 14.19
N ALA A 189 3.03 4.91 14.77
CA ALA A 189 4.11 4.27 14.01
C ALA A 189 3.63 3.00 13.30
N LEU A 190 2.77 2.22 13.96
CA LEU A 190 2.18 1.00 13.41
C LEU A 190 1.15 1.29 12.31
N VAL A 191 0.22 2.23 12.52
CA VAL A 191 -0.82 2.55 11.52
C VAL A 191 -0.32 3.42 10.37
N PHE A 192 0.84 4.08 10.52
CA PHE A 192 1.52 4.75 9.41
C PHE A 192 1.83 3.76 8.27
N PHE A 193 2.09 2.50 8.59
CA PHE A 193 2.22 1.43 7.60
C PHE A 193 0.99 1.33 6.69
N ALA A 194 -0.22 1.51 7.22
CA ALA A 194 -1.44 1.46 6.42
C ALA A 194 -1.56 2.63 5.42
N TYR A 195 -0.77 3.69 5.60
CA TYR A 195 -0.68 4.80 4.64
C TYR A 195 0.42 4.60 3.59
N VAL A 196 1.39 3.71 3.82
CA VAL A 196 2.43 3.40 2.84
C VAL A 196 1.78 2.82 1.58
N GLY A 197 2.12 3.40 0.43
CA GLY A 197 1.51 3.08 -0.85
C GLY A 197 1.29 4.33 -1.69
N PHE A 198 1.00 5.49 -1.11
CA PHE A 198 0.76 6.73 -1.89
C PHE A 198 1.98 7.12 -2.74
N GLU A 199 3.19 6.83 -2.27
CA GLU A 199 4.43 7.09 -2.99
C GLU A 199 4.46 6.31 -4.30
N ASN A 200 3.91 5.09 -4.34
CA ASN A 200 3.93 4.24 -5.53
C ASN A 200 3.10 4.78 -6.71
N ILE A 201 2.26 5.80 -6.49
CA ILE A 201 1.52 6.48 -7.56
C ILE A 201 2.48 7.08 -8.60
N VAL A 202 3.64 7.56 -8.18
CA VAL A 202 4.63 8.19 -9.08
C VAL A 202 5.33 7.17 -9.98
N ASN A 203 5.35 5.89 -9.60
CA ASN A 203 6.06 4.86 -10.37
C ASN A 203 5.37 4.53 -11.71
N VAL A 204 4.10 4.92 -11.86
CA VAL A 204 3.36 4.85 -13.13
C VAL A 204 3.34 6.20 -13.89
N ALA A 205 4.20 7.16 -13.54
CA ALA A 205 4.22 8.50 -14.14
C ALA A 205 4.22 8.52 -15.68
N GLU A 206 4.93 7.57 -16.31
CA GLU A 206 5.04 7.47 -17.77
C GLU A 206 3.75 6.95 -18.44
N GLU A 207 2.86 6.33 -17.65
CA GLU A 207 1.58 5.78 -18.09
C GLU A 207 0.40 6.73 -17.78
N VAL A 208 0.66 7.83 -17.07
CA VAL A 208 -0.30 8.89 -16.73
C VAL A 208 -0.37 9.96 -17.82
N LYS A 209 -1.60 10.38 -18.14
CA LYS A 209 -1.86 11.51 -19.05
C LYS A 209 -1.56 12.82 -18.32
N ASN A 210 -0.74 13.68 -18.92
CA ASN A 210 -0.34 14.96 -18.33
C ASN A 210 0.17 14.82 -16.87
N PRO A 211 1.23 14.01 -16.65
CA PRO A 211 1.65 13.58 -15.31
C PRO A 211 2.00 14.75 -14.40
N LYS A 212 2.52 15.86 -14.97
CA LYS A 212 2.85 17.09 -14.22
C LYS A 212 1.68 17.69 -13.46
N LYS A 213 0.44 17.53 -13.95
CA LYS A 213 -0.78 18.04 -13.29
C LYS A 213 -1.54 16.93 -12.56
N VAL A 214 -1.54 15.72 -13.13
CA VAL A 214 -2.36 14.61 -12.60
C VAL A 214 -1.73 13.94 -11.38
N LEU A 215 -0.41 13.69 -11.36
CA LEU A 215 0.24 13.02 -10.22
C LEU A 215 0.07 13.82 -8.91
N PRO A 216 0.33 15.15 -8.87
CA PRO A 216 0.18 15.92 -7.63
C PRO A 216 -1.24 15.85 -7.06
N GLN A 217 -2.24 16.00 -7.94
CA GLN A 217 -3.65 15.95 -7.56
C GLN A 217 -4.04 14.55 -7.08
N ALA A 218 -3.60 13.50 -7.79
CA ALA A 218 -3.93 12.12 -7.45
C ALA A 218 -3.34 11.71 -6.09
N ILE A 219 -2.10 12.10 -5.78
CA ILE A 219 -1.46 11.81 -4.49
C ILE A 219 -2.25 12.43 -3.34
N ILE A 220 -2.53 13.75 -3.43
CA ILE A 220 -3.25 14.47 -2.37
C ILE A 220 -4.66 13.89 -2.18
N LEU A 221 -5.39 13.67 -3.28
CA LEU A 221 -6.73 13.10 -3.23
C LEU A 221 -6.72 11.69 -2.63
N ALA A 222 -5.77 10.84 -3.03
CA ALA A 222 -5.69 9.47 -2.53
C ALA A 222 -5.45 9.42 -1.02
N VAL A 223 -4.50 10.22 -0.51
CA VAL A 223 -4.23 10.30 0.93
C VAL A 223 -5.43 10.88 1.68
N ALA A 224 -6.03 11.96 1.19
CA ALA A 224 -7.18 12.59 1.85
C ALA A 224 -8.41 11.68 1.92
N ILE A 225 -8.77 11.02 0.81
CA ILE A 225 -9.89 10.06 0.76
C ILE A 225 -9.64 8.92 1.74
N THR A 226 -8.45 8.33 1.70
CA THR A 226 -8.11 7.19 2.56
C THR A 226 -8.06 7.58 4.03
N ALA A 227 -7.55 8.76 4.36
CA ALA A 227 -7.51 9.26 5.73
C ALA A 227 -8.91 9.36 6.33
N VAL A 228 -9.87 9.93 5.59
CA VAL A 228 -11.26 10.02 6.04
C VAL A 228 -11.85 8.62 6.28
N ILE A 229 -11.65 7.69 5.34
CA ILE A 229 -12.14 6.32 5.48
C ILE A 229 -11.54 5.64 6.70
N TYR A 230 -10.22 5.73 6.90
CA TYR A 230 -9.52 5.07 8.01
C TYR A 230 -9.94 5.60 9.37
N ILE A 231 -10.07 6.92 9.52
CA ILE A 231 -10.52 7.52 10.77
C ILE A 231 -11.96 7.06 11.08
N LEU A 232 -12.85 7.05 10.09
CA LEU A 232 -14.23 6.59 10.28
C LEU A 232 -14.29 5.09 10.61
N VAL A 233 -13.48 4.26 9.97
CA VAL A 233 -13.37 2.82 10.28
C VAL A 233 -12.85 2.61 11.70
N ALA A 234 -11.83 3.35 12.12
CA ALA A 234 -11.27 3.30 13.48
C ALA A 234 -12.32 3.62 14.54
N VAL A 235 -13.07 4.71 14.37
CA VAL A 235 -14.19 5.09 15.25
C VAL A 235 -15.30 4.04 15.24
N SER A 236 -15.62 3.49 14.06
CA SER A 236 -16.69 2.50 13.89
C SER A 236 -16.34 1.16 14.55
N ALA A 237 -15.08 0.73 14.47
CA ALA A 237 -14.63 -0.54 15.04
C ALA A 237 -14.76 -0.55 16.57
N VAL A 238 -14.24 0.49 17.25
CA VAL A 238 -14.30 0.59 18.72
C VAL A 238 -15.71 0.82 19.27
N ARG A 239 -16.64 1.26 18.41
CA ARG A 239 -18.07 1.42 18.75
C ARG A 239 -18.82 0.09 18.79
N VAL A 240 -18.36 -0.92 18.05
CA VAL A 240 -19.02 -2.23 17.96
C VAL A 240 -18.34 -3.26 18.86
N LEU A 241 -17.01 -3.25 18.92
CA LEU A 241 -16.20 -4.15 19.74
C LEU A 241 -15.33 -3.35 20.69
N SER A 242 -15.08 -3.92 21.87
CA SER A 242 -14.11 -3.33 22.80
C SER A 242 -12.71 -3.33 22.19
N TRP A 243 -11.86 -2.37 22.58
CA TRP A 243 -10.49 -2.32 22.07
C TRP A 243 -9.67 -3.57 22.46
N GLN A 244 -10.03 -4.24 23.55
CA GLN A 244 -9.47 -5.51 23.99
C GLN A 244 -9.87 -6.65 23.04
N ASP A 245 -11.15 -6.76 22.68
CA ASP A 245 -11.63 -7.78 21.74
C ASP A 245 -11.01 -7.56 20.35
N LEU A 246 -10.91 -6.30 19.92
CA LEU A 246 -10.21 -5.92 18.68
C LEU A 246 -8.75 -6.35 18.70
N SER A 247 -8.03 -6.16 19.80
CA SER A 247 -6.61 -6.53 19.91
C SER A 247 -6.36 -8.04 19.91
N ASN A 248 -7.35 -8.83 20.33
CA ASN A 248 -7.26 -10.29 20.35
C ASN A 248 -7.76 -10.94 19.05
N SER A 249 -8.35 -10.16 18.14
CA SER A 249 -8.89 -10.65 16.88
C SER A 249 -7.80 -10.77 15.81
N THR A 250 -7.80 -11.90 15.09
CA THR A 250 -6.98 -12.10 13.89
C THR A 250 -7.62 -11.50 12.63
N ALA A 251 -8.89 -11.07 12.70
CA ALA A 251 -9.64 -10.48 11.59
C ALA A 251 -10.60 -9.40 12.12
N PRO A 252 -10.08 -8.30 12.70
CA PRO A 252 -10.84 -7.38 13.54
C PRO A 252 -12.06 -6.78 12.83
N LEU A 253 -11.92 -6.37 11.56
CA LEU A 253 -13.05 -5.80 10.81
C LEU A 253 -14.11 -6.83 10.45
N ALA A 254 -13.73 -8.09 10.23
CA ALA A 254 -14.68 -9.16 10.02
C ALA A 254 -15.48 -9.42 11.30
N ASP A 255 -14.81 -9.43 12.47
CA ASP A 255 -15.46 -9.65 13.76
C ASP A 255 -16.39 -8.48 14.16
N VAL A 256 -16.03 -7.23 13.84
CA VAL A 256 -16.92 -6.07 13.94
C VAL A 256 -18.22 -6.32 13.19
N ILE A 257 -18.12 -6.76 11.92
CA ILE A 257 -19.31 -7.04 11.12
C ILE A 257 -20.06 -8.29 11.61
N ARG A 258 -19.38 -9.34 12.08
CA ARG A 258 -20.05 -10.51 12.67
C ARG A 258 -20.90 -10.12 13.88
N LYS A 259 -20.38 -9.23 14.73
CA LYS A 259 -21.08 -8.75 15.91
C LYS A 259 -22.30 -7.89 15.58
N SER A 260 -22.22 -7.08 14.52
CA SER A 260 -23.28 -6.13 14.14
C SER A 260 -24.33 -6.72 13.19
N LEU A 261 -23.89 -7.35 12.08
CA LEU A 261 -24.75 -7.82 10.98
C LEU A 261 -24.84 -9.36 10.88
N GLY A 262 -24.06 -10.10 11.67
CA GLY A 262 -24.06 -11.56 11.71
C GLY A 262 -22.99 -12.23 10.85
N ASN A 263 -22.87 -13.56 10.99
CA ASN A 263 -21.74 -14.33 10.47
C ASN A 263 -21.59 -14.29 8.94
N GLN A 264 -22.69 -14.24 8.20
CA GLN A 264 -22.67 -14.21 6.73
C GLN A 264 -21.97 -12.96 6.20
N TRP A 265 -22.26 -11.79 6.79
CA TRP A 265 -21.63 -10.52 6.42
C TRP A 265 -20.16 -10.48 6.82
N GLY A 266 -19.80 -11.10 7.95
CA GLY A 266 -18.40 -11.24 8.37
C GLY A 266 -17.56 -12.05 7.39
N PHE A 267 -18.13 -13.11 6.82
CA PHE A 267 -17.49 -13.87 5.74
C PHE A 267 -17.32 -13.02 4.47
N GLY A 268 -18.29 -12.16 4.15
CA GLY A 268 -18.18 -11.18 3.07
C GLY A 268 -16.97 -10.24 3.25
N ILE A 269 -16.72 -9.74 4.46
CA ILE A 269 -15.54 -8.91 4.75
C ILE A 269 -14.23 -9.69 4.58
N LEU A 270 -14.18 -10.97 4.97
CA LEU A 270 -12.99 -11.81 4.72
C LEU A 270 -12.70 -11.97 3.22
N ILE A 271 -13.73 -12.14 2.38
CA ILE A 271 -13.57 -12.15 0.93
C ILE A 271 -13.04 -10.81 0.44
N ILE A 272 -13.57 -9.69 0.94
CA ILE A 272 -13.09 -8.36 0.57
C ILE A 272 -11.63 -8.16 0.98
N ALA A 273 -11.20 -8.68 2.14
CA ALA A 273 -9.80 -8.66 2.56
C ALA A 273 -8.87 -9.44 1.61
N LEU A 274 -9.35 -10.53 1.00
CA LEU A 274 -8.62 -11.24 -0.06
C LEU A 274 -8.46 -10.38 -1.33
N PHE A 275 -9.50 -9.63 -1.72
CA PHE A 275 -9.38 -8.66 -2.81
C PHE A 275 -8.40 -7.54 -2.46
N ALA A 276 -8.47 -7.00 -1.24
CA ALA A 276 -7.57 -5.96 -0.73
C ALA A 276 -6.09 -6.37 -0.83
N THR A 277 -5.78 -7.54 -0.28
CA THR A 277 -4.41 -8.09 -0.30
C THR A 277 -3.96 -8.42 -1.72
N THR A 278 -4.83 -8.99 -2.56
CA THR A 278 -4.56 -9.23 -4.00
C THR A 278 -4.19 -7.94 -4.72
N ASN A 279 -4.95 -6.87 -4.47
CA ASN A 279 -4.70 -5.57 -5.07
C ASN A 279 -3.33 -5.03 -4.64
N THR A 280 -3.04 -5.02 -3.34
CA THR A 280 -1.74 -4.52 -2.86
C THR A 280 -0.57 -5.33 -3.42
N ILE A 281 -0.68 -6.67 -3.54
CA ILE A 281 0.38 -7.51 -4.15
C ILE A 281 0.60 -7.13 -5.61
N LEU A 282 -0.47 -7.04 -6.41
CA LEU A 282 -0.39 -6.66 -7.83
C LEU A 282 0.37 -5.35 -7.98
N MET A 283 0.07 -4.40 -7.11
CA MET A 283 0.60 -3.04 -7.17
C MET A 283 2.07 -2.98 -6.76
N MET A 284 2.49 -3.76 -5.76
CA MET A 284 3.91 -3.90 -5.41
C MET A 284 4.72 -4.52 -6.56
N LEU A 285 4.17 -5.54 -7.24
CA LEU A 285 4.81 -6.15 -8.42
C LEU A 285 4.88 -5.17 -9.60
N VAL A 286 3.83 -4.40 -9.84
CA VAL A 286 3.75 -3.35 -10.85
C VAL A 286 4.80 -2.27 -10.58
N SER A 287 4.85 -1.72 -9.37
CA SER A 287 5.83 -0.71 -8.97
C SER A 287 7.26 -1.22 -9.05
N GLY A 288 7.56 -2.40 -8.47
CA GLY A 288 8.90 -2.98 -8.49
C GLY A 288 9.45 -3.17 -9.91
N SER A 289 8.61 -3.67 -10.83
CA SER A 289 9.03 -3.85 -12.23
C SER A 289 9.36 -2.53 -12.95
N ARG A 290 8.70 -1.42 -12.57
CA ARG A 290 8.91 -0.08 -13.13
C ARG A 290 10.09 0.64 -12.51
N ILE A 291 10.32 0.45 -11.20
CA ILE A 291 11.53 0.93 -10.51
C ILE A 291 12.75 0.30 -11.18
N LEU A 292 12.77 -1.03 -11.35
CA LEU A 292 13.90 -1.72 -11.98
C LEU A 292 14.17 -1.22 -13.40
N TYR A 293 13.11 -1.08 -14.20
CA TYR A 293 13.19 -0.54 -15.56
C TYR A 293 13.74 0.90 -15.60
N GLY A 294 13.25 1.77 -14.70
CA GLY A 294 13.65 3.17 -14.64
C GLY A 294 15.14 3.35 -14.28
N ILE A 295 15.62 2.61 -13.27
CA ILE A 295 17.03 2.64 -12.86
C ILE A 295 17.94 2.10 -13.98
N ALA A 296 17.52 1.03 -14.66
CA ALA A 296 18.28 0.45 -15.76
C ALA A 296 18.38 1.38 -16.98
N ARG A 297 17.32 2.13 -17.29
CA ARG A 297 17.34 3.12 -18.37
C ARG A 297 18.34 4.25 -18.13
N ASP A 298 18.55 4.58 -16.86
CA ASP A 298 19.55 5.56 -16.41
C ASP A 298 20.98 4.99 -16.33
N LYS A 299 21.21 3.77 -16.86
CA LYS A 299 22.50 3.06 -16.91
C LYS A 299 23.13 2.74 -15.55
N ALA A 300 22.36 2.86 -14.47
CA ALA A 300 22.80 2.47 -13.13
C ALA A 300 22.66 0.96 -12.87
N LEU A 301 21.91 0.25 -13.71
CA LEU A 301 21.82 -1.21 -13.77
C LEU A 301 22.07 -1.69 -15.20
N PRO A 302 22.38 -3.00 -15.41
CA PRO A 302 22.53 -3.56 -16.75
C PRO A 302 21.33 -3.25 -17.65
N LEU A 303 21.60 -2.79 -18.87
CA LEU A 303 20.59 -2.41 -19.88
C LEU A 303 19.62 -3.54 -20.25
N PHE A 304 19.95 -4.78 -19.91
CA PHE A 304 19.02 -5.91 -20.04
C PHE A 304 17.69 -5.67 -19.29
N PHE A 305 17.73 -5.01 -18.13
CA PHE A 305 16.54 -4.71 -17.33
C PHE A 305 15.66 -3.59 -17.91
N SER A 306 16.17 -2.79 -18.86
CA SER A 306 15.39 -1.74 -19.53
C SER A 306 14.60 -2.25 -20.74
N ARG A 307 14.54 -3.57 -20.98
CA ARG A 307 13.82 -4.13 -22.13
C ARG A 307 12.32 -4.13 -21.91
N VAL A 308 11.58 -3.64 -22.93
CA VAL A 308 10.12 -3.62 -22.97
C VAL A 308 9.58 -4.53 -24.07
N HIS A 309 8.42 -5.14 -23.84
CA HIS A 309 7.77 -6.02 -24.79
C HIS A 309 7.23 -5.22 -25.99
N GLU A 310 7.53 -5.63 -27.23
CA GLU A 310 7.26 -4.84 -28.44
C GLU A 310 5.79 -4.41 -28.60
N LYS A 311 4.86 -5.37 -28.45
CA LYS A 311 3.40 -5.14 -28.63
C LYS A 311 2.71 -4.52 -27.41
N ARG A 312 3.12 -4.89 -26.20
CA ARG A 312 2.44 -4.54 -24.94
C ARG A 312 3.05 -3.32 -24.25
N LYS A 313 4.30 -2.97 -24.60
CA LYS A 313 5.09 -1.91 -23.97
C LYS A 313 5.20 -2.10 -22.45
N THR A 314 5.35 -3.33 -21.99
CA THR A 314 5.55 -3.68 -20.57
C THR A 314 7.01 -4.08 -20.30
N PRO A 315 7.60 -3.72 -19.15
CA PRO A 315 8.98 -4.07 -18.80
C PRO A 315 9.09 -5.53 -18.36
N TRP A 316 8.99 -6.46 -19.31
CA TRP A 316 8.81 -7.89 -19.02
C TRP A 316 9.95 -8.52 -18.22
N VAL A 317 11.19 -8.07 -18.41
CA VAL A 317 12.34 -8.54 -17.63
C VAL A 317 12.16 -8.18 -16.16
N GLY A 318 11.72 -6.96 -15.88
CA GLY A 318 11.41 -6.51 -14.53
C GLY A 318 10.26 -7.30 -13.92
N VAL A 319 9.22 -7.63 -14.69
CA VAL A 319 8.10 -8.46 -14.19
C VAL A 319 8.59 -9.84 -13.75
N ILE A 320 9.42 -10.51 -14.56
CA ILE A 320 9.95 -11.84 -14.23
C ILE A 320 10.85 -11.78 -13.00
N VAL A 321 11.79 -10.83 -12.98
CA VAL A 321 12.79 -10.73 -11.91
C VAL A 321 12.13 -10.39 -10.58
N ILE A 322 11.23 -9.41 -10.57
CA ILE A 322 10.51 -9.02 -9.35
C ILE A 322 9.59 -10.14 -8.87
N GLY A 323 8.83 -10.78 -9.78
CA GLY A 323 7.99 -11.92 -9.43
C GLY A 323 8.79 -13.09 -8.86
N ALA A 324 9.92 -13.44 -9.49
CA ALA A 324 10.78 -14.53 -9.03
C ALA A 324 11.43 -14.21 -7.67
N LEU A 325 11.97 -13.01 -7.50
CA LEU A 325 12.56 -12.59 -6.22
C LEU A 325 11.51 -12.57 -5.12
N SER A 326 10.32 -11.99 -5.36
CA SER A 326 9.23 -12.00 -4.38
C SER A 326 8.81 -13.42 -4.02
N ALA A 327 8.69 -14.34 -4.99
CA ALA A 327 8.36 -15.74 -4.73
C ALA A 327 9.46 -16.44 -3.91
N CYS A 328 10.74 -16.18 -4.17
CA CYS A 328 11.85 -16.68 -3.36
C CYS A 328 11.79 -16.15 -1.91
N PHE A 329 11.43 -14.87 -1.74
CA PHE A 329 11.33 -14.26 -0.40
C PHE A 329 10.20 -14.84 0.45
N VAL A 330 9.21 -15.52 -0.13
CA VAL A 330 8.19 -16.28 0.63
C VAL A 330 8.80 -17.35 1.53
N PHE A 331 9.97 -17.90 1.17
CA PHE A 331 10.66 -18.94 1.96
C PHE A 331 11.50 -18.39 3.12
N VAL A 332 11.65 -17.07 3.24
CA VAL A 332 12.41 -16.46 4.33
C VAL A 332 11.53 -16.50 5.59
N GLY A 333 11.88 -17.39 6.52
CA GLY A 333 11.01 -17.79 7.63
C GLY A 333 10.68 -16.70 8.66
N ASP A 334 11.43 -15.61 8.72
CA ASP A 334 11.13 -14.47 9.60
C ASP A 334 10.71 -13.25 8.79
N ILE A 335 9.47 -13.27 8.30
CA ILE A 335 8.88 -12.15 7.56
C ILE A 335 8.69 -10.93 8.46
N GLY A 336 8.57 -11.10 9.78
CA GLY A 336 8.43 -9.98 10.72
C GLY A 336 9.65 -9.06 10.66
N ILE A 337 10.85 -9.61 10.85
CA ILE A 337 12.10 -8.85 10.76
C ILE A 337 12.25 -8.21 9.37
N VAL A 338 11.95 -8.96 8.30
CA VAL A 338 12.12 -8.46 6.94
C VAL A 338 11.12 -7.35 6.62
N ALA A 339 9.89 -7.43 7.14
CA ALA A 339 8.90 -6.36 7.07
C ALA A 339 9.35 -5.13 7.86
N ASP A 340 9.90 -5.30 9.07
CA ASP A 340 10.43 -4.19 9.87
C ASP A 340 11.57 -3.46 9.14
N ILE A 341 12.47 -4.21 8.49
CA ILE A 341 13.53 -3.64 7.65
C ILE A 341 12.93 -2.89 6.45
N SER A 342 11.86 -3.41 5.84
CA SER A 342 11.15 -2.73 4.75
C SER A 342 10.55 -1.40 5.23
N VAL A 343 9.92 -1.39 6.41
CA VAL A 343 9.36 -0.18 7.03
C VAL A 343 10.44 0.84 7.34
N PHE A 344 11.55 0.40 7.92
CA PHE A 344 12.70 1.28 8.16
C PHE A 344 13.25 1.88 6.85
N SER A 345 13.36 1.04 5.81
CA SER A 345 13.85 1.44 4.49
C SER A 345 12.95 2.50 3.86
N ILE A 346 11.63 2.32 3.88
CA ILE A 346 10.71 3.30 3.29
C ILE A 346 10.70 4.63 4.07
N ILE A 347 10.83 4.59 5.40
CA ILE A 347 10.96 5.83 6.21
C ILE A 347 12.25 6.57 5.84
N MET A 348 13.37 5.86 5.67
CA MET A 348 14.62 6.48 5.22
C MET A 348 14.47 7.11 3.83
N VAL A 349 13.78 6.44 2.91
CA VAL A 349 13.44 7.01 1.59
C VAL A 349 12.59 8.26 1.74
N PHE A 350 11.57 8.26 2.61
CA PHE A 350 10.74 9.44 2.86
C PHE A 350 11.54 10.62 3.40
N VAL A 351 12.44 10.39 4.37
CA VAL A 351 13.33 11.45 4.87
C VAL A 351 14.15 12.05 3.73
N LEU A 352 14.77 11.21 2.90
CA LEU A 352 15.60 11.68 1.80
C LEU A 352 14.80 12.39 0.71
N VAL A 353 13.56 11.95 0.41
CA VAL A 353 12.66 12.62 -0.53
C VAL A 353 12.22 13.99 0.01
N ASN A 354 11.82 14.08 1.28
CA ASN A 354 11.50 15.36 1.91
C ASN A 354 12.71 16.32 1.88
N LEU A 355 13.90 15.84 2.23
CA LEU A 355 15.14 16.62 2.15
C LEU A 355 15.48 17.04 0.71
N SER A 356 15.20 16.19 -0.28
CA SER A 356 15.45 16.50 -1.69
C SER A 356 14.59 17.66 -2.17
N LEU A 357 13.35 17.78 -1.67
CA LEU A 357 12.51 18.94 -1.97
C LEU A 357 13.03 20.20 -1.26
N ILE A 358 13.37 20.12 0.03
CA ILE A 358 13.87 21.28 0.79
C ILE A 358 15.16 21.85 0.17
N TRP A 359 15.95 20.98 -0.46
CA TRP A 359 17.22 21.35 -1.08
C TRP A 359 17.05 22.04 -2.45
N LEU A 360 16.00 21.71 -3.21
CA LEU A 360 15.69 22.28 -4.53
C LEU A 360 14.99 23.63 -4.39
#